data_AF-M1DU96-F1
#
_entry.id   AF-M1DU96-F1
#
_cell.length_a   1.000
_cell.length_b   1.000
_cell.length_c   1.000
_cell.angle_alpha   90.00
_cell.angle_beta   90.00
_cell.angle_gamma   90.00
#
_symmetry.space_group_name_H-M   'P 1'
#
loop_
_entity.id
_entity.type
_entity.pdbx_description
1 polymer ?
#
loop_
_entity_poly.entity_id
_entity_poly.type
_entity_poly.pdbx_seq_one_letter_code
_entity_poly.pdbx_strand_id
1 'polypeptide(L)'
;MILKIGQLAYSADVRATRLERSIPWMIDSAILNALIPLRTTIYYLTAKVIACESRKGETPEVSILKAEIAELKKDIAYLKATDFTTLMQGVDDKDAPETLGSPLDTTGDMQRDDAGHAESDAETDEELIPVNAEETQESRVKGIFRDLPDLIGTVV
;
A
#
# COMPACT_ATOMS: atom_id res chain seq x y z
N MET A 1 -10.35 -38.84 7.15
CA MET A 1 -10.20 -37.88 6.02
C MET A 1 -10.61 -36.45 6.38
N ILE A 2 -11.62 -36.25 7.23
CA ILE A 2 -12.12 -34.93 7.67
C ILE A 2 -11.03 -33.98 8.24
N LEU A 3 -10.09 -34.49 9.06
CA LEU A 3 -9.04 -33.66 9.66
C LEU A 3 -8.13 -32.95 8.63
N LYS A 4 -7.84 -33.61 7.49
CA LYS A 4 -7.03 -33.04 6.41
C LYS A 4 -7.76 -31.95 5.64
N ILE A 5 -9.09 -32.04 5.54
CA ILE A 5 -9.92 -31.03 4.86
C ILE A 5 -10.01 -29.76 5.70
N GLY A 6 -10.15 -29.88 7.03
CA GLY A 6 -10.13 -28.74 7.94
C GLY A 6 -8.82 -27.96 7.93
N GLN A 7 -7.67 -28.66 7.87
CA GLN A 7 -6.35 -28.03 7.77
C GLN A 7 -6.14 -27.26 6.46
N LEU A 8 -6.70 -27.76 5.35
CA LEU A 8 -6.69 -27.08 4.06
C LEU A 8 -7.52 -25.80 4.09
N ALA A 9 -8.73 -25.86 4.66
CA ALA A 9 -9.59 -24.69 4.81
C ALA A 9 -8.93 -23.62 5.70
N TYR A 10 -8.40 -24.02 6.85
CA TYR A 10 -7.67 -23.13 7.76
C TYR A 10 -6.43 -22.51 7.12
N SER A 11 -5.64 -23.29 6.37
CA SER A 11 -4.47 -22.76 5.68
C SER A 11 -4.83 -21.79 4.56
N ALA A 12 -5.96 -21.99 3.87
CA ALA A 12 -6.44 -21.08 2.84
C ALA A 12 -6.88 -19.74 3.46
N ASP A 13 -7.62 -19.80 4.56
CA ASP A 13 -8.08 -18.63 5.32
C ASP A 13 -6.91 -17.76 5.82
N VAL A 14 -5.93 -18.38 6.51
CA VAL A 14 -4.72 -17.67 6.96
C VAL A 14 -3.95 -17.02 5.82
N ARG A 15 -3.88 -17.67 4.65
CA ARG A 15 -3.22 -17.11 3.47
C ARG A 15 -3.99 -15.92 2.89
N ALA A 16 -5.33 -15.97 2.90
CA ALA A 16 -6.18 -14.88 2.44
C ALA A 16 -6.00 -13.65 3.34
N THR A 17 -6.13 -13.80 4.66
CA THR A 17 -5.95 -12.70 5.62
C THR A 17 -4.55 -12.09 5.55
N ARG A 18 -3.51 -12.92 5.36
CA ARG A 18 -2.13 -12.42 5.21
C ARG A 18 -1.95 -11.60 3.92
N LEU A 19 -2.58 -12.01 2.82
CA LEU A 19 -2.54 -11.28 1.57
C LEU A 19 -3.26 -9.94 1.71
N GLU A 20 -4.47 -9.93 2.26
CA GLU A 20 -5.26 -8.72 2.50
C GLU A 20 -4.47 -7.69 3.31
N ARG A 21 -3.77 -8.13 4.36
CA ARG A 21 -2.92 -7.26 5.18
C ARG A 21 -1.70 -6.69 4.42
N SER A 22 -1.22 -7.36 3.38
CA SER A 22 -0.06 -6.92 2.58
C SER A 22 -0.42 -5.97 1.44
N ILE A 23 -1.68 -5.97 0.98
CA ILE A 23 -2.14 -5.14 -0.14
C ILE A 23 -1.85 -3.65 0.07
N PRO A 24 -2.17 -3.03 1.23
CA PRO A 24 -1.92 -1.60 1.42
C PRO A 24 -0.44 -1.24 1.33
N TRP A 25 0.43 -2.07 1.92
CA TRP A 25 1.88 -1.88 1.85
C TRP A 25 2.43 -2.00 0.41
N MET A 26 1.88 -2.93 -0.37
CA MET A 26 2.25 -3.09 -1.79
C MET A 26 1.84 -1.86 -2.62
N ILE A 27 0.65 -1.31 -2.36
CA ILE A 27 0.15 -0.11 -3.04
C ILE A 27 1.04 1.10 -2.71
N ASP A 28 1.30 1.35 -1.43
CA ASP A 28 2.16 2.47 -1.01
C ASP A 28 3.57 2.37 -1.62
N SER A 29 4.14 1.16 -1.62
CA SER A 29 5.44 0.91 -2.23
C SER A 29 5.45 1.19 -3.74
N ALA A 30 4.42 0.72 -4.46
CA ALA A 30 4.30 0.96 -5.90
C ALA A 30 4.16 2.45 -6.23
N ILE A 31 3.36 3.19 -5.46
CA ILE A 31 3.17 4.64 -5.62
C ILE A 31 4.48 5.39 -5.36
N LEU A 32 5.19 5.06 -4.26
CA LEU A 32 6.48 5.66 -3.95
C LEU A 32 7.50 5.41 -5.07
N ASN A 33 7.57 4.20 -5.60
CA ASN A 33 8.45 3.86 -6.71
C ASN A 33 8.11 4.65 -8.00
N ALA A 34 6.84 4.89 -8.29
CA ALA A 34 6.41 5.71 -9.42
C ALA A 34 6.70 7.21 -9.20
N LEU A 35 6.66 7.69 -7.96
CA LEU A 35 6.94 9.09 -7.62
C LEU A 35 8.42 9.47 -7.71
N ILE A 36 9.34 8.52 -7.52
CA ILE A 36 10.80 8.77 -7.62
C ILE A 36 11.18 9.38 -8.98
N PRO A 37 10.92 8.72 -10.14
CA PRO A 37 11.33 9.24 -11.44
C PRO A 37 10.62 10.57 -11.80
N LEU A 38 9.38 10.78 -11.33
CA LEU A 38 8.66 12.05 -11.50
C LEU A 38 9.38 13.20 -10.79
N ARG A 39 9.80 12.99 -9.54
CA ARG A 39 10.60 13.99 -8.80
C ARG A 39 11.90 14.31 -9.53
N THR A 40 12.61 13.30 -10.03
CA THR A 40 13.87 13.51 -10.76
C THR A 40 13.64 14.35 -12.02
N THR A 41 12.58 14.06 -12.77
CA THR A 41 12.19 14.81 -13.97
C THR A 41 11.88 16.27 -13.64
N ILE A 42 11.16 16.53 -12.55
CA ILE A 42 10.82 17.88 -12.11
C ILE A 42 12.05 18.68 -11.68
N TYR A 43 13.00 18.06 -10.97
CA TYR A 43 14.26 18.72 -10.62
C TYR A 43 15.06 19.06 -11.86
N TYR A 44 15.13 18.14 -12.82
CA TYR A 44 15.78 18.37 -14.11
C TYR A 44 15.12 19.51 -14.89
N LEU A 45 13.78 19.52 -14.98
CA LEU A 45 13.02 20.61 -15.63
C LEU A 45 13.23 21.95 -14.92
N THR A 46 13.21 21.95 -13.58
CA THR A 46 13.50 23.16 -12.78
C THR A 46 14.87 23.73 -13.13
N ALA A 47 15.91 22.87 -13.19
CA ALA A 47 17.26 23.30 -13.55
C ALA A 47 17.34 23.84 -14.99
N LYS A 48 16.65 23.20 -15.95
CA LYS A 48 16.58 23.70 -17.33
C LYS A 48 15.87 25.05 -17.43
N VAL A 49 14.78 25.25 -16.70
CA VAL A 49 14.05 26.52 -16.65
C VAL A 49 14.96 27.62 -16.13
N ILE A 50 15.66 27.40 -15.01
CA ILE A 50 16.64 28.35 -14.44
C ILE A 50 17.74 28.68 -15.46
N ALA A 51 18.30 27.67 -16.14
CA ALA A 51 19.33 27.87 -17.15
C ALA A 51 18.84 28.55 -18.45
N CYS A 52 17.54 28.47 -18.76
CA CYS A 52 16.94 29.19 -19.87
C CYS A 52 16.66 30.65 -19.50
N GLU A 53 16.11 30.88 -18.31
CA GLU A 53 15.87 32.19 -17.71
C GLU A 53 17.16 33.00 -17.64
N SER A 54 18.27 32.39 -17.22
CA SER A 54 19.58 33.07 -17.14
C SER A 54 20.18 33.43 -18.51
N ARG A 55 19.84 32.71 -19.58
CA ARG A 55 20.37 32.95 -20.93
C ARG A 55 19.52 33.89 -21.77
N LYS A 56 18.20 33.85 -21.62
CA LYS A 56 17.24 34.58 -22.46
C LYS A 56 16.49 35.68 -21.71
N GLY A 57 16.70 35.80 -20.40
CA GLY A 57 15.83 36.56 -19.53
C GLY A 57 14.54 35.81 -19.21
N GLU A 58 13.70 36.42 -18.38
CA GLU A 58 12.38 35.90 -18.08
C GLU A 58 11.43 36.22 -19.25
N THR A 59 11.03 35.18 -20.00
CA THR A 59 10.01 35.28 -21.05
C THR A 59 8.67 34.77 -20.51
N PRO A 60 7.53 35.20 -21.08
CA PRO A 60 6.21 34.74 -20.65
C PRO A 60 6.08 33.21 -20.64
N GLU A 61 6.68 32.51 -21.59
CA GLU A 61 6.68 31.05 -21.68
C GLU A 61 7.46 30.41 -20.52
N VAL A 62 8.59 31.01 -20.13
CA VAL A 62 9.38 30.55 -18.98
C VAL A 62 8.61 30.74 -17.68
N SER A 63 7.90 31.86 -17.52
CA SER A 63 7.06 32.12 -16.35
C SER A 63 5.87 31.15 -16.27
N ILE A 64 5.21 30.85 -17.39
CA ILE A 64 4.13 29.85 -17.46
C ILE A 64 4.66 28.47 -17.04
N LEU A 65 5.75 28.02 -17.65
CA LEU A 65 6.33 26.70 -17.34
C LEU A 65 6.79 26.61 -15.87
N LYS A 66 7.29 27.69 -15.28
CA LYS A 66 7.67 27.76 -13.87
C LYS A 66 6.46 27.62 -12.95
N ALA A 67 5.32 28.20 -13.32
CA ALA A 67 4.06 28.03 -12.61
C ALA A 67 3.55 26.58 -12.69
N GLU A 68 3.55 25.98 -13.87
CA GLU A 68 3.16 24.56 -14.06
C GLU A 68 4.05 23.60 -13.26
N ILE A 69 5.37 23.83 -13.26
CA ILE A 69 6.31 23.04 -12.43
C ILE A 69 5.98 23.21 -10.93
N ALA A 70 5.58 24.40 -10.50
CA ALA A 70 5.21 24.65 -9.11
C ALA A 70 3.89 23.97 -8.73
N GLU A 71 2.91 23.94 -9.63
CA GLU A 71 1.65 23.20 -9.48
C GLU A 71 1.92 21.69 -9.38
N LEU A 72 2.68 21.14 -10.32
CA LEU A 72 3.04 19.72 -10.33
C LEU A 72 3.79 19.29 -9.04
N LYS A 73 4.63 20.16 -8.47
CA LYS A 73 5.26 19.92 -7.16
C LYS A 73 4.24 19.80 -6.04
N LYS A 74 3.17 20.61 -6.05
CA LYS A 74 2.09 20.53 -5.06
C LYS A 74 1.31 19.23 -5.23
N ASP A 75 1.02 18.84 -6.46
CA ASP A 75 0.28 17.59 -6.72
C ASP A 75 1.07 16.36 -6.24
N ILE A 76 2.38 16.33 -6.46
CA ILE A 76 3.24 15.26 -5.92
C ILE A 76 3.29 15.29 -4.39
N ALA A 77 3.31 16.49 -3.78
CA ALA A 77 3.29 16.61 -2.33
C ALA A 77 1.96 16.12 -1.75
N TYR A 78 0.84 16.46 -2.39
CA TYR A 78 -0.49 15.97 -2.07
C TYR A 78 -0.54 14.45 -2.17
N LEU A 79 -0.12 13.89 -3.31
CA LEU A 79 -0.11 12.44 -3.54
C LEU A 79 0.76 11.69 -2.53
N LYS A 80 1.86 12.29 -2.06
CA LYS A 80 2.71 11.72 -0.99
C LYS A 80 2.04 11.77 0.38
N ALA A 81 1.23 12.79 0.64
CA ALA A 81 0.56 12.99 1.92
C ALA A 81 -0.77 12.20 2.02
N THR A 82 -1.32 11.76 0.89
CA THR A 82 -2.48 10.88 0.87
C THR A 82 -2.13 9.54 1.50
N ASP A 83 -2.87 9.19 2.55
CA ASP A 83 -2.86 7.85 3.11
C ASP A 83 -3.81 6.95 2.31
N PHE A 84 -3.25 6.10 1.45
CA PHE A 84 -4.02 5.18 0.62
C PHE A 84 -4.63 4.03 1.43
N THR A 85 -4.17 3.78 2.66
CA THR A 85 -4.77 2.77 3.54
C THR A 85 -6.19 3.15 3.92
N THR A 86 -6.39 4.42 4.30
CA THR A 86 -7.71 4.99 4.60
C THR A 86 -8.66 4.95 3.39
N LEU A 87 -8.13 5.14 2.16
CA LEU A 87 -8.93 5.05 0.93
C LEU A 87 -9.47 3.63 0.69
N MET A 88 -8.69 2.61 0.99
CA MET A 88 -9.08 1.20 0.83
C MET A 88 -10.03 0.72 1.93
N GLN A 89 -9.98 1.31 3.12
CA GLN A 89 -10.77 0.90 4.28
C GLN A 89 -12.24 1.37 4.24
N GLY A 90 -12.56 2.44 3.48
CA GLY A 90 -13.87 3.09 3.50
C GLY A 90 -15.00 2.46 2.67
N VAL A 91 -14.78 1.30 2.04
CA VAL A 91 -15.75 0.69 1.10
C VAL A 91 -16.61 -0.41 1.74
N ASP A 92 -16.25 -0.92 2.92
CA ASP A 92 -16.82 -2.16 3.45
C ASP A 92 -18.01 -2.00 4.41
N ASP A 93 -18.53 -0.79 4.63
CA ASP A 93 -19.52 -0.55 5.71
C ASP A 93 -20.70 0.36 5.33
N LYS A 94 -21.22 0.27 4.09
CA LYS A 94 -22.44 1.03 3.70
C LYS A 94 -23.55 0.28 2.98
N ASP A 95 -23.37 -0.98 2.63
CA ASP A 95 -24.44 -1.78 1.99
C ASP A 95 -24.76 -3.06 2.78
N ALA A 96 -24.88 -2.94 4.11
CA ALA A 96 -25.94 -3.67 4.76
C ALA A 96 -27.22 -2.82 4.58
N PRO A 97 -28.12 -3.15 3.63
CA PRO A 97 -29.47 -2.64 3.78
C PRO A 97 -29.91 -3.14 5.16
N GLU A 98 -30.30 -2.22 6.02
CA GLU A 98 -31.24 -2.50 7.11
C GLU A 98 -32.42 -3.21 6.43
N THR A 99 -32.31 -4.52 6.32
CA THR A 99 -33.42 -5.36 5.93
C THR A 99 -34.34 -5.23 7.11
N LEU A 100 -35.33 -4.35 6.93
CA LEU A 100 -36.63 -4.31 7.57
C LEU A 100 -37.12 -5.74 7.81
N GLY A 101 -36.60 -6.37 8.86
CA GLY A 101 -37.07 -7.61 9.42
C GLY A 101 -38.12 -7.23 10.45
N SER A 102 -39.38 -7.42 10.07
CA SER A 102 -40.60 -7.19 10.82
C SER A 102 -40.50 -7.63 12.30
N PRO A 103 -41.31 -7.04 13.21
CA PRO A 103 -41.40 -7.52 14.58
C PRO A 103 -41.85 -8.98 14.56
N LEU A 104 -40.96 -9.88 14.97
CA LEU A 104 -41.25 -11.30 15.12
C LEU A 104 -42.13 -11.46 16.36
N ASP A 105 -43.42 -11.18 16.20
CA ASP A 105 -44.46 -11.65 17.09
C ASP A 105 -44.59 -13.15 16.86
N THR A 106 -43.86 -13.93 17.65
CA THR A 106 -44.17 -15.34 17.87
C THR A 106 -44.04 -15.62 19.34
N THR A 107 -45.13 -15.29 20.03
CA THR A 107 -45.66 -15.99 21.19
C THR A 107 -45.24 -17.47 21.19
N GLY A 108 -44.46 -17.86 22.19
CA GLY A 108 -43.95 -19.21 22.33
C GLY A 108 -43.06 -19.35 23.57
N ASP A 109 -43.67 -19.16 24.74
CA ASP A 109 -43.17 -19.54 26.05
C ASP A 109 -42.52 -20.94 26.05
N MET A 110 -41.22 -21.02 26.35
CA MET A 110 -40.60 -22.17 27.00
C MET A 110 -39.50 -21.70 27.95
N GLN A 111 -39.90 -21.51 29.19
CA GLN A 111 -39.08 -21.60 30.39
C GLN A 111 -38.22 -22.87 30.39
N ARG A 112 -36.90 -22.72 30.55
CA ARG A 112 -36.07 -23.72 31.23
C ARG A 112 -34.85 -23.07 31.87
N ASP A 113 -34.94 -22.92 33.19
CA ASP A 113 -33.79 -22.86 34.08
C ASP A 113 -32.93 -24.10 33.86
N ASP A 114 -31.61 -23.94 33.70
CA ASP A 114 -30.69 -24.76 34.48
C ASP A 114 -29.32 -24.09 34.65
N ALA A 115 -28.79 -24.30 35.84
CA ALA A 115 -27.55 -23.79 36.38
C ALA A 115 -26.33 -24.48 35.78
N GLY A 116 -25.17 -23.81 35.79
CA GLY A 116 -23.92 -24.46 35.42
C GLY A 116 -22.76 -23.52 35.23
N HIS A 117 -22.24 -23.00 36.34
CA HIS A 117 -20.96 -22.33 36.45
C HIS A 117 -19.82 -23.27 36.03
N ALA A 118 -18.96 -22.83 35.10
CA ALA A 118 -17.61 -23.36 34.85
C ALA A 118 -16.81 -22.21 34.21
N GLU A 119 -16.25 -21.33 35.02
CA GLU A 119 -14.80 -21.30 35.30
C GLU A 119 -13.94 -21.47 34.04
N SER A 120 -13.53 -20.32 33.50
CA SER A 120 -12.54 -20.15 32.45
C SER A 120 -11.14 -20.18 33.06
N ASP A 121 -10.34 -21.19 32.72
CA ASP A 121 -8.90 -21.23 32.96
C ASP A 121 -8.19 -21.86 31.76
N ALA A 122 -7.50 -21.04 30.98
CA ALA A 122 -6.43 -21.45 30.07
C ALA A 122 -5.53 -20.24 29.78
N GLU A 123 -4.64 -20.00 30.74
CA GLU A 123 -3.22 -19.68 30.59
C GLU A 123 -2.76 -19.20 29.20
N THR A 124 -2.38 -17.92 29.16
CA THR A 124 -1.53 -17.30 28.13
C THR A 124 -0.16 -17.95 28.12
N ASP A 125 0.21 -18.57 26.99
CA ASP A 125 1.60 -18.92 26.68
C ASP A 125 2.17 -17.87 25.72
N GLU A 126 3.00 -16.98 26.28
CA GLU A 126 3.78 -15.99 25.55
C GLU A 126 4.99 -16.67 24.90
N GLU A 127 4.81 -17.25 23.71
CA GLU A 127 5.94 -17.77 22.95
C GLU A 127 6.75 -16.61 22.36
N LEU A 128 7.82 -16.25 23.07
CA LEU A 128 8.86 -15.31 22.67
C LEU A 128 9.62 -15.85 21.45
N ILE A 129 9.36 -15.32 20.26
CA ILE A 129 10.21 -15.57 19.09
C ILE A 129 11.46 -14.67 19.18
N PRO A 130 12.68 -15.24 19.18
CA PRO A 130 13.92 -14.50 19.30
C PRO A 130 14.16 -13.58 18.10
N VAL A 131 14.56 -12.35 18.44
CA VAL A 131 15.22 -11.38 17.57
C VAL A 131 16.47 -12.03 16.97
N ASN A 132 16.39 -12.41 15.71
CA ASN A 132 17.56 -12.79 14.92
C ASN A 132 17.88 -11.67 13.93
N ALA A 133 18.90 -10.92 14.34
CA ALA A 133 19.96 -10.27 13.58
C ALA A 133 19.74 -9.97 12.08
N GLU A 134 19.96 -8.70 11.77
CA GLU A 134 20.55 -8.15 10.54
C GLU A 134 20.97 -9.16 9.47
N GLU A 135 20.27 -9.16 8.33
CA GLU A 135 20.94 -9.43 7.06
C GLU A 135 20.51 -8.37 6.04
N THR A 136 21.47 -7.49 5.79
CA THR A 136 21.43 -6.35 4.88
C THR A 136 21.20 -6.84 3.45
N GLN A 137 19.96 -6.80 2.98
CA GLN A 137 19.63 -7.13 1.59
C GLN A 137 19.88 -5.92 0.66
N GLU A 138 21.12 -5.42 0.64
CA GLU A 138 21.57 -4.28 -0.18
C GLU A 138 22.54 -4.73 -1.31
N SER A 139 22.24 -5.81 -2.03
CA SER A 139 23.15 -6.21 -3.13
C SER A 139 22.57 -6.98 -4.33
N ARG A 140 21.24 -7.06 -4.53
CA ARG A 140 20.65 -7.76 -5.70
C ARG A 140 20.12 -6.87 -6.82
N VAL A 141 20.62 -5.64 -6.98
CA VAL A 141 20.31 -4.78 -8.15
C VAL A 141 21.57 -4.17 -8.79
N LYS A 142 22.73 -4.85 -8.71
CA LYS A 142 23.99 -4.34 -9.28
C LYS A 142 24.71 -5.33 -10.21
N GLY A 143 23.94 -6.09 -10.98
CA GLY A 143 24.49 -7.13 -11.86
C GLY A 143 23.89 -7.28 -13.26
N ILE A 144 23.01 -6.38 -13.72
CA ILE A 144 22.29 -6.56 -15.01
C ILE A 144 22.71 -5.55 -16.10
N PHE A 145 23.60 -4.59 -15.79
CA PHE A 145 24.02 -3.53 -16.74
C PHE A 145 25.52 -3.50 -17.03
N ARG A 146 26.23 -4.64 -16.98
CA ARG A 146 27.66 -4.68 -17.34
C ARG A 146 27.98 -5.13 -18.76
N ASP A 147 26.98 -5.57 -19.53
CA ASP A 147 27.20 -6.06 -20.90
C ASP A 147 26.39 -5.30 -21.96
N LEU A 148 26.41 -3.95 -21.91
CA LEU A 148 26.07 -3.13 -23.07
C LEU A 148 27.39 -2.74 -23.76
N PRO A 149 27.79 -3.39 -24.87
CA PRO A 149 28.97 -2.97 -25.61
C PRO A 149 28.70 -1.65 -26.35
N ASP A 150 29.72 -0.80 -26.36
CA ASP A 150 29.79 0.48 -27.06
C ASP A 150 29.42 0.34 -28.54
N LEU A 151 28.26 0.87 -28.92
CA LEU A 151 27.92 1.14 -30.33
C LEU A 151 28.27 2.60 -30.65
N ILE A 152 29.55 2.95 -30.52
CA ILE A 152 30.13 4.11 -31.21
C ILE A 152 30.48 3.63 -32.62
N GLY A 153 29.49 3.72 -33.50
CA GLY A 153 29.64 3.55 -34.94
C GLY A 153 29.92 4.91 -35.57
N THR A 154 31.19 5.13 -35.89
CA THR A 154 31.76 6.21 -36.69
C THR A 154 31.02 6.34 -38.03
N VAL A 155 30.40 7.48 -38.30
CA VAL A 155 30.05 7.88 -39.67
C VAL A 155 31.16 8.82 -40.15
N VAL A 156 31.98 8.29 -41.05
CA VAL A 156 32.89 9.04 -41.93
C VAL A 156 32.09 9.58 -43.09
#